data_AF-A0A6A3HNY1-F1
#
_entry.id   AF-A0A6A3HNY1-F1
#
_cell.length_a   1.000
_cell.length_b   1.000
_cell.length_c   1.000
_cell.angle_alpha   90.00
_cell.angle_beta   90.00
_cell.angle_gamma   90.00
#
_symmetry.space_group_name_H-M   'P 1'
#
loop_
_entity.id
_entity.type
_entity.pdbx_description
1 polymer ?
#
loop_
_entity_poly.entity_id
_entity_poly.type
_entity_poly.pdbx_seq_one_letter_code
_entity_poly.pdbx_strand_id
1 'polypeptide(L)'
;MAAPPPVFEVIKPPELKSWDQESLVEWLRKRRRYREEIVERCRISQEPVDAVLHSVRASLPPKLLNYLAHYVFRQPRDAITDQEILDKIQERVSEVMNGHIPDMYDFFKTHLKMDMDEQDVEARVVKYFVDFDQLIEEHGFTSMLAAGGQDRSDYRDRMKNRCKLIVENLAPEVLKTEIKRLVSLQHREAKTDDIALHQLVLARAKVQQRYHMLTLYDKSP
;
A
#
# COMPACT_ATOMS: atom_id res chain seq x y z
N MET A 1 -11.77 -34.09 32.09
CA MET A 1 -10.90 -32.92 32.36
C MET A 1 -11.07 -31.97 31.19
N ALA A 2 -11.48 -30.72 31.44
CA ALA A 2 -11.56 -29.71 30.38
C ALA A 2 -10.14 -29.33 29.96
N ALA A 3 -9.89 -29.25 28.65
CA ALA A 3 -8.62 -28.76 28.13
C ALA A 3 -8.39 -27.32 28.64
N PRO A 4 -7.14 -26.95 29.01
CA PRO A 4 -6.86 -25.58 29.40
C PRO A 4 -7.23 -24.64 28.24
N PRO A 5 -7.85 -23.48 28.53
CA PRO A 5 -8.22 -22.55 27.48
C PRO A 5 -6.96 -22.14 26.70
N PRO A 6 -7.02 -22.08 25.37
CA PRO A 6 -5.89 -21.66 24.55
C PRO A 6 -5.40 -20.28 25.00
N VAL A 7 -4.11 -20.19 25.30
CA VAL A 7 -3.45 -18.92 25.63
C VAL A 7 -3.17 -18.21 24.32
N PHE A 8 -4.00 -17.22 23.99
CA PHE A 8 -3.78 -16.39 22.82
C PHE A 8 -2.86 -15.21 23.14
N GLU A 9 -1.95 -14.91 22.23
CA GLU A 9 -1.11 -13.72 22.29
C GLU A 9 -1.97 -12.44 22.25
N VAL A 10 -1.58 -11.42 23.01
CA VAL A 10 -2.34 -10.17 23.08
C VAL A 10 -2.11 -9.36 21.81
N ILE A 11 -3.05 -9.46 20.88
CA ILE A 11 -3.06 -8.65 19.66
C ILE A 11 -3.29 -7.18 20.05
N LYS A 12 -2.28 -6.33 19.83
CA LYS A 12 -2.32 -4.91 20.22
C LYS A 12 -3.21 -4.10 19.27
N PRO A 13 -4.18 -3.32 19.78
CA PRO A 13 -4.98 -2.45 18.94
C PRO A 13 -4.12 -1.29 18.40
N PRO A 14 -4.34 -0.86 17.14
CA PRO A 14 -3.60 0.26 16.58
C PRO A 14 -4.12 1.59 17.11
N GLU A 15 -3.20 2.45 17.51
CA GLU A 15 -3.48 3.81 17.96
C GLU A 15 -3.22 4.83 16.85
N LEU A 16 -4.09 5.83 16.74
CA LEU A 16 -3.94 6.90 15.77
C LEU A 16 -3.02 7.98 16.35
N LYS A 17 -1.84 8.16 15.74
CA LYS A 17 -0.83 9.10 16.25
C LYS A 17 -1.20 10.57 16.02
N SER A 18 -1.75 10.87 14.83
CA SER A 18 -2.04 12.24 14.40
C SER A 18 -3.06 12.25 13.26
N TRP A 19 -3.55 13.45 12.92
CA TRP A 19 -4.60 13.68 11.92
C TRP A 19 -4.05 14.12 10.55
N ASP A 20 -2.76 13.88 10.29
CA ASP A 20 -2.15 14.03 8.97
C ASP A 20 -2.42 12.79 8.09
N GLN A 21 -2.24 12.96 6.78
CA GLN A 21 -2.61 11.94 5.79
C GLN A 21 -1.89 10.60 6.00
N GLU A 22 -0.58 10.63 6.19
CA GLU A 22 0.25 9.43 6.35
C GLU A 22 -0.19 8.63 7.59
N SER A 23 -0.41 9.34 8.70
CA SER A 23 -0.88 8.72 9.95
C SER A 23 -2.29 8.14 9.85
N LEU A 24 -3.20 8.82 9.12
CA LEU A 24 -4.56 8.31 8.88
C LEU A 24 -4.52 7.03 8.04
N VAL A 25 -3.71 6.97 6.98
CA VAL A 25 -3.63 5.78 6.14
C VAL A 25 -2.89 4.63 6.83
N GLU A 26 -1.75 4.91 7.48
CA GLU A 26 -1.01 3.90 8.24
C GLU A 26 -1.93 3.26 9.30
N TRP A 27 -2.75 4.07 9.98
CA TRP A 27 -3.72 3.59 10.94
C TRP A 27 -4.82 2.74 10.29
N LEU A 28 -5.41 3.15 9.15
CA LEU A 28 -6.41 2.35 8.44
C LEU A 28 -5.87 0.95 8.06
N ARG A 29 -4.63 0.88 7.58
CA ARG A 29 -3.97 -0.39 7.21
C ARG A 29 -3.75 -1.28 8.43
N LYS A 30 -3.20 -0.71 9.52
CA LYS A 30 -3.03 -1.45 10.78
C LYS A 30 -4.37 -1.91 11.36
N ARG A 31 -5.40 -1.06 11.27
CA ARG A 31 -6.76 -1.36 11.74
C ARG A 31 -7.41 -2.50 10.95
N ARG A 32 -7.19 -2.57 9.63
CA ARG A 32 -7.64 -3.69 8.80
C ARG A 32 -6.98 -5.01 9.23
N ARG A 33 -5.64 -5.04 9.33
CA ARG A 33 -4.89 -6.22 9.78
C ARG A 33 -5.31 -6.67 11.18
N TYR A 34 -5.42 -5.73 12.12
CA TYR A 34 -5.91 -5.98 13.46
C TYR A 34 -7.30 -6.65 13.44
N ARG A 35 -8.22 -6.14 12.62
CA ARG A 35 -9.56 -6.72 12.50
C ARG A 35 -9.52 -8.14 11.93
N GLU A 36 -8.72 -8.40 10.90
CA GLU A 36 -8.56 -9.74 10.31
C GLU A 36 -8.03 -10.75 11.33
N GLU A 37 -7.03 -10.35 12.12
CA GLU A 37 -6.45 -11.19 13.16
C GLU A 37 -7.42 -11.48 14.31
N ILE A 38 -8.20 -10.47 14.73
CA ILE A 38 -9.26 -10.62 15.74
C ILE A 38 -10.37 -11.53 15.23
N VAL A 39 -10.78 -11.40 13.97
CA VAL A 39 -11.79 -12.28 13.36
C VAL A 39 -11.33 -13.73 13.35
N GLU A 40 -10.07 -14.00 13.00
CA GLU A 40 -9.54 -15.36 13.01
C GLU A 40 -9.43 -15.92 14.43
N ARG A 41 -9.00 -15.10 15.40
CA ARG A 41 -9.00 -15.50 16.81
C ARG A 41 -10.41 -15.83 17.30
N CYS A 42 -11.39 -14.98 17.02
CA CYS A 42 -12.79 -15.19 17.39
C CYS A 42 -13.39 -16.44 16.73
N ARG A 43 -12.94 -16.80 15.53
CA ARG A 43 -13.32 -18.07 14.88
C ARG A 43 -12.89 -19.28 15.70
N ILE A 44 -11.74 -19.21 16.35
CA ILE A 44 -11.18 -20.28 17.19
C ILE A 44 -11.77 -20.25 18.60
N SER A 45 -11.94 -19.06 19.21
CA SER A 45 -12.45 -18.91 20.58
C SER A 45 -13.98 -18.93 20.70
N GLN A 46 -14.71 -18.84 19.57
CA GLN A 46 -16.16 -18.64 19.51
C GLN A 46 -16.66 -17.37 20.22
N GLU A 47 -15.78 -16.41 20.46
CA GLU A 47 -16.15 -15.11 21.04
C GLU A 47 -16.76 -14.19 19.96
N PRO A 48 -17.76 -13.36 20.31
CA PRO A 48 -18.30 -12.38 19.37
C PRO A 48 -17.24 -11.33 19.04
N VAL A 49 -16.98 -11.13 17.75
CA VAL A 49 -15.96 -10.19 17.24
C VAL A 49 -16.14 -8.78 17.82
N ASP A 50 -17.38 -8.30 17.92
CA ASP A 50 -17.67 -6.96 18.42
C ASP A 50 -17.32 -6.77 19.90
N ALA A 51 -17.27 -7.84 20.69
CA ALA A 51 -16.86 -7.77 22.09
C ALA A 51 -15.34 -7.71 22.25
N VAL A 52 -14.59 -8.22 21.28
CA VAL A 52 -13.12 -8.30 21.32
C VAL A 52 -12.49 -7.15 20.53
N LEU A 53 -13.18 -6.63 19.52
CA LEU A 53 -12.69 -5.56 18.66
C LEU A 53 -12.63 -4.23 19.43
N HIS A 54 -11.42 -3.70 19.57
CA HIS A 54 -11.21 -2.43 20.25
C HIS A 54 -11.90 -1.27 19.54
N SER A 55 -12.59 -0.38 20.26
CA SER A 55 -13.28 0.78 19.67
C SER A 55 -12.34 1.69 18.87
N VAL A 56 -12.87 2.29 17.80
CA VAL A 56 -12.19 3.33 17.01
C VAL A 56 -12.04 4.59 17.85
N ARG A 57 -13.10 5.05 18.52
CA ARG A 57 -13.07 6.20 19.44
C ARG A 57 -11.97 6.04 20.49
N ALA A 58 -11.77 4.81 20.99
CA ALA A 58 -10.75 4.51 21.99
C ALA A 58 -9.31 4.47 21.43
N SER A 59 -9.13 4.37 20.10
CA SER A 59 -7.80 4.46 19.47
C SER A 59 -7.31 5.90 19.22
N LEU A 60 -8.14 6.91 19.51
CA LEU A 60 -7.77 8.31 19.32
C LEU A 60 -7.20 8.91 20.62
N PRO A 61 -6.13 9.71 20.53
CA PRO A 61 -5.65 10.52 21.66
C PRO A 61 -6.77 11.43 22.18
N PRO A 62 -6.97 11.57 23.51
CA PRO A 62 -8.07 12.37 24.06
C PRO A 62 -8.07 13.83 23.58
N LYS A 63 -6.89 14.43 23.38
CA LYS A 63 -6.75 15.78 22.84
C LYS A 63 -7.25 15.88 21.40
N LEU A 64 -6.93 14.89 20.58
CA LEU A 64 -7.38 14.83 19.19
C LEU A 64 -8.88 14.60 19.12
N LEU A 65 -9.43 13.69 19.94
CA LEU A 65 -10.87 13.46 20.01
C LEU A 65 -11.64 14.73 20.42
N ASN A 66 -11.12 15.51 21.38
CA ASN A 66 -11.72 16.80 21.75
C ASN A 66 -11.72 17.80 20.59
N TYR A 67 -10.61 17.88 19.85
CA TYR A 67 -10.51 18.72 18.65
C TYR A 67 -11.55 18.29 17.60
N LEU A 68 -11.64 17.00 17.30
CA LEU A 68 -12.58 16.49 16.30
C LEU A 68 -14.03 16.71 16.73
N ALA A 69 -14.37 16.46 17.99
CA ALA A 69 -15.71 16.67 18.52
C ALA A 69 -16.15 18.13 18.34
N HIS A 70 -15.27 19.07 18.67
CA HIS A 70 -15.58 20.50 18.62
C HIS A 70 -15.59 21.06 17.19
N TYR A 71 -14.52 20.81 16.42
CA TYR A 71 -14.29 21.49 15.14
C TYR A 71 -14.80 20.71 13.92
N VAL A 72 -14.75 19.38 13.96
CA VAL A 72 -15.06 18.52 12.80
C VAL A 72 -16.49 18.01 12.86
N PHE A 73 -16.86 17.32 13.95
CA PHE A 73 -18.18 16.72 14.11
C PHE A 73 -19.22 17.69 14.68
N ARG A 74 -18.79 18.74 15.39
CA ARG A 74 -19.65 19.75 16.03
C ARG A 74 -20.72 19.14 16.93
N GLN A 75 -20.37 18.07 17.63
CA GLN A 75 -21.26 17.35 18.55
C GLN A 75 -20.51 16.95 19.83
N PRO A 76 -21.23 16.64 20.92
CA PRO A 76 -20.61 16.20 22.16
C PRO A 76 -19.74 14.96 21.95
N ARG A 77 -18.62 14.87 22.68
CA ARG A 77 -17.66 13.76 22.60
C ARG A 77 -18.30 12.37 22.78
N ASP A 78 -19.38 12.29 23.54
CA ASP A 78 -20.05 11.03 23.86
C ASP A 78 -21.13 10.64 22.85
N ALA A 79 -21.52 11.56 21.96
CA ALA A 79 -22.44 11.27 20.86
C ALA A 79 -21.73 10.68 19.63
N ILE A 80 -20.41 10.87 19.52
CA ILE A 80 -19.61 10.43 18.37
C ILE A 80 -19.43 8.92 18.39
N THR A 81 -19.90 8.27 17.32
CA THR A 81 -19.80 6.83 17.10
C THR A 81 -18.49 6.45 16.41
N ASP A 82 -18.09 5.18 16.56
CA ASP A 82 -16.94 4.63 15.85
C ASP A 82 -17.10 4.72 14.33
N GLN A 83 -18.32 4.57 13.83
CA GLN A 83 -18.62 4.64 12.39
C GLN A 83 -18.44 6.06 11.85
N GLU A 84 -18.93 7.09 12.53
CA GLU A 84 -18.74 8.48 12.11
C GLU A 84 -17.25 8.87 12.06
N ILE A 85 -16.44 8.36 13.00
CA ILE A 85 -14.99 8.58 12.98
C ILE A 85 -14.35 7.89 11.77
N LEU A 86 -14.72 6.64 11.50
CA LEU A 86 -14.22 5.91 10.33
C LEU A 86 -14.59 6.60 9.02
N ASP A 87 -15.85 7.02 8.88
CA ASP A 87 -16.34 7.69 7.67
C ASP A 87 -15.59 9.02 7.47
N LYS A 88 -15.38 9.80 8.54
CA LYS A 88 -14.61 11.05 8.44
C LYS A 88 -13.14 10.82 8.11
N ILE A 89 -12.52 9.76 8.63
CA ILE A 89 -11.15 9.39 8.26
C ILE A 89 -11.09 9.02 6.78
N GLN A 90 -12.03 8.23 6.27
CA GLN A 90 -12.10 7.86 4.85
C GLN A 90 -12.39 9.07 3.94
N GLU A 91 -13.30 9.95 4.36
CA GLU A 91 -13.59 11.22 3.69
C GLU A 91 -12.33 12.07 3.64
N ARG A 92 -11.60 12.25 4.75
CA ARG A 92 -10.39 13.06 4.78
C ARG A 92 -9.29 12.49 3.88
N VAL A 93 -9.10 11.17 3.90
CA VAL A 93 -8.14 10.46 3.05
C VAL A 93 -8.50 10.63 1.56
N SER A 94 -9.79 10.69 1.23
CA SER A 94 -10.28 10.86 -0.15
C SER A 94 -10.40 12.32 -0.61
N GLU A 95 -10.70 13.29 0.27
CA GLU A 95 -10.87 14.71 -0.04
C GLU A 95 -9.58 15.38 -0.51
N VAL A 96 -8.42 14.95 0.00
CA VAL A 96 -7.11 15.46 -0.46
C VAL A 96 -6.93 15.24 -1.97
N MET A 97 -7.66 14.29 -2.56
CA MET A 97 -7.66 14.01 -4.00
C MET A 97 -8.48 15.01 -4.83
N ASN A 98 -9.33 15.85 -4.22
CA ASN A 98 -10.29 16.71 -4.94
C ASN A 98 -9.83 18.17 -5.16
N GLY A 99 -8.70 18.61 -4.58
CA GLY A 99 -8.26 20.02 -4.66
C GLY A 99 -6.95 20.28 -5.41
N HIS A 100 -6.07 19.28 -5.51
CA HIS A 100 -4.77 19.41 -6.17
C HIS A 100 -4.40 18.03 -6.70
N ILE A 101 -4.16 17.90 -8.01
CA ILE A 101 -3.49 16.71 -8.54
C ILE A 101 -2.03 16.85 -8.08
N PRO A 102 -1.56 16.05 -7.11
CA PRO A 102 -0.17 16.14 -6.66
C PRO A 102 0.74 15.78 -7.84
N ASP A 103 1.95 16.33 -7.90
CA ASP A 103 2.93 15.87 -8.88
C ASP A 103 3.35 14.43 -8.54
N MET A 104 2.57 13.47 -9.07
CA MET A 104 2.80 12.05 -8.86
C MET A 104 4.17 11.64 -9.40
N TYR A 105 4.66 12.27 -10.47
CA TYR A 105 5.94 11.89 -11.06
C TYR A 105 7.09 12.22 -10.10
N ASP A 106 7.11 13.44 -9.56
CA ASP A 106 8.13 13.84 -8.59
C ASP A 106 7.99 13.10 -7.26
N PHE A 107 6.75 12.83 -6.82
CA PHE A 107 6.50 12.03 -5.63
C PHE A 107 7.10 10.62 -5.75
N PHE A 108 6.71 9.87 -6.78
CA PHE A 108 7.20 8.49 -6.96
C PHE A 108 8.70 8.45 -7.27
N LYS A 109 9.24 9.44 -7.99
CA LYS A 109 10.69 9.57 -8.20
C LYS A 109 11.48 9.70 -6.90
N THR A 110 10.90 10.33 -5.89
CA THR A 110 11.55 10.54 -4.61
C THR A 110 11.38 9.34 -3.66
N HIS A 111 10.21 8.70 -3.69
CA HIS A 111 9.82 7.70 -2.69
C HIS A 111 9.86 6.24 -3.17
N LEU A 112 9.69 5.97 -4.47
CA LEU A 112 9.76 4.61 -5.02
C LEU A 112 11.18 4.31 -5.51
N LYS A 113 11.87 3.41 -4.80
CA LYS A 113 13.23 2.99 -5.14
C LYS A 113 13.34 1.47 -5.15
N MET A 114 13.88 0.93 -6.23
CA MET A 114 14.24 -0.49 -6.28
C MET A 114 15.49 -0.73 -5.44
N ASP A 115 15.40 -1.68 -4.51
CA ASP A 115 16.48 -2.03 -3.59
C ASP A 115 17.57 -2.82 -4.30
N MET A 116 18.70 -2.18 -4.61
CA MET A 116 19.80 -2.82 -5.33
C MET A 116 20.73 -3.64 -4.44
N ASP A 117 20.58 -3.56 -3.11
CA ASP A 117 21.35 -4.33 -2.14
C ASP A 117 20.77 -5.74 -1.95
N GLU A 118 19.49 -5.95 -2.30
CA GLU A 118 18.86 -7.26 -2.39
C GLU A 118 19.47 -8.10 -3.53
N GLN A 119 20.08 -9.23 -3.16
CA GLN A 119 20.78 -10.14 -4.05
C GLN A 119 19.82 -11.05 -4.83
N ASP A 120 18.69 -11.42 -4.21
CA ASP A 120 17.65 -12.17 -4.89
C ASP A 120 16.85 -11.24 -5.81
N VAL A 121 17.09 -11.38 -7.10
CA VAL A 121 16.44 -10.58 -8.16
C VAL A 121 14.92 -10.66 -8.10
N GLU A 122 14.38 -11.83 -7.77
CA GLU A 122 12.93 -12.04 -7.70
C GLU A 122 12.37 -11.34 -6.46
N ALA A 123 13.00 -11.52 -5.30
CA ALA A 123 12.62 -10.81 -4.08
C ALA A 123 12.67 -9.29 -4.27
N ARG A 124 13.72 -8.77 -4.92
CA ARG A 124 13.88 -7.35 -5.26
C ARG A 124 12.73 -6.82 -6.12
N VAL A 125 12.36 -7.55 -7.18
CA VAL A 125 11.26 -7.14 -8.08
C VAL A 125 9.93 -7.21 -7.34
N VAL A 126 9.67 -8.27 -6.58
CA VAL A 126 8.43 -8.40 -5.78
C VAL A 126 8.32 -7.24 -4.79
N LYS A 127 9.37 -6.97 -4.02
CA LYS A 127 9.40 -5.87 -3.05
C LYS A 127 9.13 -4.53 -3.73
N TYR A 128 9.72 -4.27 -4.89
CA TYR A 128 9.50 -3.03 -5.64
C TYR A 128 8.02 -2.80 -6.02
N PHE A 129 7.32 -3.84 -6.48
CA PHE A 129 5.89 -3.74 -6.82
C PHE A 129 5.02 -3.60 -5.56
N VAL A 130 5.36 -4.30 -4.48
CA VAL A 130 4.69 -4.16 -3.18
C VAL A 130 4.85 -2.74 -2.62
N ASP A 131 6.06 -2.19 -2.66
CA ASP A 131 6.36 -0.82 -2.21
C ASP A 131 5.57 0.21 -3.04
N PHE A 132 5.42 -0.03 -4.35
CA PHE A 132 4.60 0.82 -5.20
C PHE A 132 3.11 0.81 -4.83
N ASP A 133 2.52 -0.37 -4.63
CA ASP A 133 1.14 -0.50 -4.16
C ASP A 133 0.94 0.12 -2.79
N GLN A 134 1.92 -0.06 -1.90
CA GLN A 134 1.91 0.55 -0.57
C GLN A 134 1.94 2.07 -0.63
N LEU A 135 2.77 2.68 -1.49
CA LEU A 135 2.79 4.13 -1.70
C LEU A 135 1.46 4.67 -2.26
N ILE A 136 0.81 3.90 -3.14
CA ILE A 136 -0.52 4.26 -3.66
C ILE A 136 -1.53 4.32 -2.52
N GLU A 137 -1.53 3.32 -1.65
CA GLU A 137 -2.42 3.30 -0.50
C GLU A 137 -2.09 4.44 0.47
N GLU A 138 -0.85 4.50 0.97
CA GLU A 138 -0.37 5.41 2.03
C GLU A 138 -0.53 6.89 1.73
N HIS A 139 -0.48 7.25 0.45
CA HIS A 139 -0.60 8.64 0.01
C HIS A 139 -1.91 8.93 -0.72
N GLY A 140 -2.88 7.99 -0.67
CA GLY A 140 -4.25 8.22 -1.14
C GLY A 140 -4.43 8.15 -2.66
N PHE A 141 -3.44 7.69 -3.43
CA PHE A 141 -3.52 7.63 -4.89
C PHE A 141 -4.44 6.52 -5.45
N THR A 142 -5.13 5.77 -4.59
CA THR A 142 -6.01 4.64 -4.95
C THR A 142 -7.02 4.99 -6.04
N SER A 143 -7.64 6.17 -5.99
CA SER A 143 -8.64 6.56 -7.00
C SER A 143 -8.05 6.70 -8.41
N MET A 144 -6.76 7.03 -8.51
CA MET A 144 -6.01 7.30 -9.75
C MET A 144 -5.14 6.12 -10.23
N LEU A 145 -4.65 5.27 -9.31
CA LEU A 145 -3.61 4.27 -9.59
C LEU A 145 -3.94 2.85 -9.10
N ALA A 146 -5.10 2.61 -8.47
CA ALA A 146 -5.47 1.27 -8.05
C ALA A 146 -5.57 0.29 -9.24
N ALA A 147 -5.04 -0.92 -9.05
CA ALA A 147 -5.10 -2.01 -10.02
C ALA A 147 -6.52 -2.59 -10.20
N GLY A 148 -7.42 -2.37 -9.22
CA GLY A 148 -8.80 -2.85 -9.25
C GLY A 148 -9.79 -1.94 -10.02
N GLY A 149 -11.05 -2.37 -10.05
CA GLY A 149 -12.16 -1.60 -10.62
C GLY A 149 -12.18 -1.62 -12.16
N GLN A 150 -12.17 -2.82 -12.75
CA GLN A 150 -12.20 -3.05 -14.20
C GLN A 150 -13.48 -2.50 -14.86
N ASP A 151 -14.55 -2.38 -14.09
CA ASP A 151 -15.85 -1.83 -14.44
C ASP A 151 -15.83 -0.29 -14.58
N ARG A 152 -14.82 0.38 -14.00
CA ARG A 152 -14.70 1.85 -14.10
C ARG A 152 -14.26 2.27 -15.50
N SER A 153 -14.92 3.31 -16.02
CA SER A 153 -14.63 3.87 -17.35
C SER A 153 -13.18 4.35 -17.53
N ASP A 154 -12.53 4.81 -16.46
CA ASP A 154 -11.16 5.29 -16.44
C ASP A 154 -10.11 4.19 -16.19
N TYR A 155 -10.51 2.90 -16.12
CA TYR A 155 -9.61 1.77 -15.80
C TYR A 155 -8.36 1.74 -16.68
N ARG A 156 -8.52 1.90 -18.00
CA ARG A 156 -7.40 1.86 -18.94
C ARG A 156 -6.39 2.97 -18.69
N ASP A 157 -6.86 4.19 -18.40
CA ASP A 157 -5.98 5.33 -18.13
C ASP A 157 -5.28 5.20 -16.78
N ARG A 158 -5.97 4.68 -15.75
CA ARG A 158 -5.34 4.32 -14.47
C ARG A 158 -4.22 3.31 -14.67
N MET A 159 -4.50 2.21 -15.37
CA MET A 159 -3.49 1.18 -15.64
C MET A 159 -2.32 1.71 -16.46
N LYS A 160 -2.58 2.66 -17.38
CA LYS A 160 -1.54 3.34 -18.13
C LYS A 160 -0.62 4.18 -17.25
N ASN A 161 -1.19 4.98 -16.37
CA ASN A 161 -0.44 5.80 -15.42
C ASN A 161 0.35 4.93 -14.45
N ARG A 162 -0.26 3.85 -13.97
CA ARG A 162 0.33 2.84 -13.09
C ARG A 162 1.58 2.22 -13.73
N CYS A 163 1.45 1.66 -14.93
CA CYS A 163 2.58 1.06 -15.66
C CYS A 163 3.68 2.08 -15.95
N LYS A 164 3.31 3.33 -16.29
CA LYS A 164 4.28 4.39 -16.56
C LYS A 164 5.11 4.74 -15.32
N LEU A 165 4.49 4.92 -14.16
CA LEU A 165 5.19 5.24 -12.91
C LEU A 165 6.12 4.10 -12.47
N ILE A 166 5.70 2.85 -12.63
CA ILE A 166 6.54 1.67 -12.38
C ILE A 166 7.79 1.73 -13.27
N VAL A 167 7.64 1.96 -14.58
CA VAL A 167 8.78 1.96 -15.51
C VAL A 167 9.73 3.13 -15.30
N GLU A 168 9.21 4.33 -14.99
CA GLU A 168 10.05 5.53 -14.82
C GLU A 168 11.00 5.45 -13.61
N ASN A 169 10.67 4.62 -12.62
CA ASN A 169 11.40 4.50 -11.36
C ASN A 169 12.17 3.17 -11.20
N LEU A 170 12.25 2.36 -12.26
CA LEU A 170 13.07 1.16 -12.28
C LEU A 170 14.55 1.50 -12.10
N ALA A 171 15.24 0.68 -11.33
CA ALA A 171 16.70 0.62 -11.27
C ALA A 171 17.18 -0.81 -11.59
N PRO A 172 18.40 -0.99 -12.10
CA PRO A 172 19.33 0.04 -12.57
C PRO A 172 18.83 0.71 -13.87
N GLU A 173 19.41 1.85 -14.25
CA GLU A 173 18.98 2.63 -15.44
C GLU A 173 19.05 1.81 -16.76
N VAL A 174 19.92 0.80 -16.81
CA VAL A 174 20.02 -0.14 -17.94
C VAL A 174 18.75 -1.00 -18.05
N LEU A 175 18.23 -1.53 -16.93
CA LEU A 175 16.96 -2.25 -16.89
C LEU A 175 15.80 -1.34 -17.31
N LYS A 176 15.75 -0.14 -16.74
CA LYS A 176 14.74 0.86 -17.09
C LYS A 176 14.72 1.17 -18.58
N THR A 177 15.88 1.48 -19.17
CA THR A 177 16.01 1.82 -20.59
C THR A 177 15.58 0.64 -21.48
N GLU A 178 15.97 -0.58 -21.10
CA GLU A 178 15.57 -1.78 -21.81
C GLU A 178 14.05 -2.01 -21.75
N ILE A 179 13.45 -1.92 -20.57
CA ILE A 179 12.01 -2.09 -20.38
C ILE A 179 11.24 -1.01 -21.15
N LYS A 180 11.66 0.26 -21.10
CA LYS A 180 11.06 1.35 -21.89
C LYS A 180 11.03 1.02 -23.39
N ARG A 181 12.14 0.48 -23.91
CA ARG A 181 12.25 0.08 -25.33
C ARG A 181 11.33 -1.10 -25.64
N LEU A 182 11.35 -2.15 -24.82
CA LEU A 182 10.55 -3.36 -25.00
C LEU A 182 9.05 -3.06 -24.97
N VAL A 183 8.60 -2.31 -23.97
CA VAL A 183 7.20 -1.87 -23.84
C VAL A 183 6.77 -0.99 -25.02
N SER A 184 7.68 -0.20 -25.57
CA SER A 184 7.37 0.68 -26.72
C SER A 184 7.25 -0.08 -28.04
N LEU A 185 8.10 -1.08 -28.26
CA LEU A 185 8.28 -1.72 -29.57
C LEU A 185 7.63 -3.10 -29.68
N GLN A 186 7.67 -3.92 -28.63
CA GLN A 186 7.33 -5.35 -28.69
C GLN A 186 6.19 -5.73 -27.74
N HIS A 187 6.21 -5.24 -26.50
CA HIS A 187 5.29 -5.61 -25.42
C HIS A 187 4.35 -4.45 -25.09
N ARG A 188 3.52 -4.04 -26.06
CA ARG A 188 2.67 -2.85 -25.93
C ARG A 188 1.56 -3.04 -24.89
N GLU A 189 1.15 -4.27 -24.65
CA GLU A 189 0.19 -4.68 -23.62
C GLU A 189 0.64 -4.23 -22.22
N ALA A 190 1.95 -4.33 -21.93
CA ALA A 190 2.55 -3.91 -20.66
C ALA A 190 2.48 -2.38 -20.41
N LYS A 191 1.97 -1.59 -21.38
CA LYS A 191 1.62 -0.18 -21.14
C LYS A 191 0.36 -0.01 -20.31
N THR A 192 -0.54 -0.99 -20.30
CA THR A 192 -1.86 -0.91 -19.65
C THR A 192 -2.19 -2.17 -18.85
N ASP A 193 -1.22 -3.05 -18.67
CA ASP A 193 -1.33 -4.31 -17.95
C ASP A 193 -0.09 -4.45 -17.08
N ASP A 194 -0.28 -4.27 -15.77
CA ASP A 194 0.81 -4.31 -14.80
C ASP A 194 1.28 -5.73 -14.51
N ILE A 195 0.44 -6.75 -14.77
CA ILE A 195 0.81 -8.17 -14.68
C ILE A 195 1.78 -8.50 -15.81
N ALA A 196 1.46 -8.11 -17.04
CA ALA A 196 2.35 -8.27 -18.18
C ALA A 196 3.67 -7.49 -17.98
N LEU A 197 3.58 -6.28 -17.42
CA LEU A 197 4.76 -5.49 -17.07
C LEU A 197 5.63 -6.16 -16.00
N HIS A 198 5.03 -6.69 -14.93
CA HIS A 198 5.74 -7.40 -13.87
C HIS A 198 6.51 -8.60 -14.42
N GLN A 199 5.86 -9.43 -15.24
CA GLN A 199 6.50 -10.59 -15.87
C GLN A 199 7.68 -10.18 -16.75
N LEU A 200 7.52 -9.10 -17.54
CA LEU A 200 8.58 -8.56 -18.39
C LEU A 200 9.77 -8.05 -17.57
N VAL A 201 9.52 -7.26 -16.52
CA VAL A 201 10.55 -6.72 -15.62
C VAL A 201 11.32 -7.86 -14.96
N LEU A 202 10.62 -8.85 -14.39
CA LEU A 202 11.24 -9.99 -13.73
C LEU A 202 12.13 -10.79 -14.70
N ALA A 203 11.63 -11.07 -15.91
CA ALA A 203 12.39 -11.81 -16.92
C ALA A 203 13.67 -11.08 -17.32
N ARG A 204 13.60 -9.76 -17.59
CA ARG A 204 14.77 -8.96 -17.98
C ARG A 204 15.75 -8.77 -16.83
N ALA A 205 15.26 -8.54 -15.61
CA ALA A 205 16.12 -8.41 -14.43
C ALA A 205 16.93 -9.68 -14.18
N LYS A 206 16.31 -10.88 -14.31
CA LYS A 206 17.01 -12.16 -14.19
C LYS A 206 18.09 -12.34 -15.26
N VAL A 207 17.81 -11.94 -16.49
CA VAL A 207 18.78 -11.99 -17.60
C VAL A 207 19.97 -11.06 -17.33
N GLN A 208 19.73 -9.82 -16.90
CA GLN A 208 20.80 -8.87 -16.60
C GLN A 208 21.69 -9.34 -15.44
N GLN A 209 21.11 -9.90 -14.37
CA GLN A 209 21.87 -10.46 -13.26
C GLN A 209 22.79 -11.60 -13.72
N ARG A 210 22.28 -12.52 -14.58
CA ARG A 210 23.09 -13.62 -15.12
C ARG A 210 24.29 -13.10 -15.90
N TYR A 211 24.09 -12.10 -16.76
CA TYR A 211 25.21 -11.47 -17.49
C TYR A 211 26.20 -10.81 -16.54
N HIS A 212 25.73 -10.08 -15.52
CA HIS A 212 26.60 -9.46 -14.54
C HIS A 212 27.47 -10.49 -13.81
N MET A 213 26.86 -11.59 -13.33
CA MET A 213 27.59 -12.67 -12.67
C MET A 213 28.65 -13.30 -13.59
N LEU A 214 28.30 -13.62 -14.85
CA LEU A 214 29.25 -14.17 -15.83
C LEU A 214 30.46 -13.24 -16.05
N THR A 215 30.21 -11.92 -16.17
CA THR A 215 31.30 -10.94 -16.33
C THR A 215 32.19 -10.77 -15.11
N LEU A 216 31.71 -11.13 -13.91
CA LEU A 216 32.53 -11.15 -12.69
C LEU A 216 33.38 -12.41 -12.62
N TYR A 217 32.84 -13.58 -13.01
CA TYR A 217 33.62 -14.82 -13.08
C TYR A 217 34.75 -14.76 -14.12
N ASP A 218 34.51 -14.14 -15.28
CA ASP A 218 35.53 -13.96 -16.32
C ASP A 218 36.64 -12.96 -15.92
N LYS A 219 36.45 -12.20 -14.84
CA LYS A 219 37.40 -11.20 -14.33
C LYS A 219 38.10 -11.60 -13.02
N SER A 220 37.80 -12.78 -12.47
CA SER A 220 38.55 -13.32 -11.34
C SER A 220 39.85 -13.97 -11.82
N PRO A 221 41.04 -13.50 -11.39
CA PRO A 221 42.33 -14.07 -11.75
C PRO A 221 42.56 -15.47 -11.17
#